data_AF-A0A1B8TR63-F1
#
_entry.id   AF-A0A1B8TR63-F1
#
_cell.length_a   1.000
_cell.length_b   1.000
_cell.length_c   1.000
_cell.angle_alpha   90.00
_cell.angle_beta   90.00
_cell.angle_gamma   90.00
#
_symmetry.space_group_name_H-M   'P 1'
#
loop_
_entity.id
_entity.type
_entity.pdbx_description
1 polymer ?
#
loop_
_entity_poly.entity_id
_entity_poly.type
_entity_poly.pdbx_seq_one_letter_code
_entity_poly.pdbx_strand_id
1 'polypeptide(L)'
;MKPNMTEWKKYEKELFTKYSEEFPDHEIKINDKIIGQFSKVKRQIDISIRKNVTNYSVLGIIECKYYNRKVDVKIVDCFIGFLDDIKANFGIIITNKGFTQAAKNRAEVKSIKLHIHKFENIENLIKDVDYYFNQRIKNLELNEQDFYQRVKEYSNYIDFEKVDFEKKVIVFKNGFTNTEYYAWKKLMQETSRVFRDFPEIERIEIITPAKRKFFEKNKYIIEDRVYKSNIELNEFEIFMKVNFSELKNDVKIWRKFLNRTNLNNKNFIQSFAKKYVTSEILINN
;
A
#
# COMPACT_ATOMS: atom_id res chain seq x y z
N MET A 1 39.92 11.00 -3.49
CA MET A 1 39.29 9.79 -4.05
C MET A 1 38.04 9.47 -3.25
N LYS A 2 36.87 9.34 -3.89
CA LYS A 2 35.66 8.83 -3.20
C LYS A 2 35.90 7.34 -2.89
N PRO A 3 35.58 6.84 -1.68
CA PRO A 3 35.81 5.44 -1.34
C PRO A 3 35.01 4.54 -2.27
N ASN A 4 35.67 3.53 -2.83
CA ASN A 4 35.05 2.57 -3.75
C ASN A 4 34.00 1.77 -2.97
N MET A 5 32.72 1.94 -3.32
CA MET A 5 31.62 1.33 -2.60
C MET A 5 31.60 -0.17 -2.88
N THR A 6 31.64 -1.01 -1.83
CA THR A 6 31.53 -2.46 -1.98
C THR A 6 30.25 -2.84 -2.72
N GLU A 7 30.30 -3.89 -3.55
CA GLU A 7 29.17 -4.38 -4.36
C GLU A 7 27.90 -4.56 -3.51
N TRP A 8 28.07 -5.04 -2.28
CA TRP A 8 26.99 -5.22 -1.33
C TRP A 8 26.29 -3.93 -0.89
N LYS A 9 27.06 -2.87 -0.62
CA LYS A 9 26.50 -1.54 -0.28
C LYS A 9 25.79 -0.91 -1.47
N LYS A 10 26.19 -1.24 -2.71
CA LYS A 10 25.45 -0.82 -3.90
C LYS A 10 24.10 -1.52 -3.97
N TYR A 11 24.06 -2.81 -3.66
CA TYR A 11 22.81 -3.56 -3.63
C TYR A 11 21.84 -3.10 -2.53
N GLU A 12 22.32 -2.83 -1.31
CA GLU A 12 21.49 -2.23 -0.26
C GLU A 12 20.86 -0.90 -0.70
N LYS A 13 21.63 -0.06 -1.40
CA LYS A 13 21.13 1.20 -1.96
C LYS A 13 20.11 0.99 -3.07
N GLU A 14 20.34 0.02 -3.95
CA GLU A 14 19.40 -0.34 -5.01
C GLU A 14 18.06 -0.80 -4.43
N LEU A 15 18.11 -1.68 -3.43
CA LEU A 15 16.92 -2.09 -2.68
C LEU A 15 16.23 -0.91 -2.03
N PHE A 16 16.98 -0.05 -1.33
CA PHE A 16 16.43 1.16 -0.72
C PHE A 16 15.71 2.05 -1.73
N THR A 17 16.34 2.35 -2.88
CA THR A 17 15.72 3.15 -3.95
C THR A 17 14.44 2.49 -4.42
N LYS A 18 14.50 1.20 -4.74
CA LYS A 18 13.35 0.50 -5.32
C LYS A 18 12.19 0.38 -4.32
N TYR A 19 12.46 0.09 -3.05
CA TYR A 19 11.43 0.10 -2.03
C TYR A 19 10.82 1.48 -1.83
N SER A 20 11.63 2.54 -1.88
CA SER A 20 11.14 3.92 -1.73
C SER A 20 10.22 4.34 -2.88
N GLU A 21 10.52 3.87 -4.10
CA GLU A 21 9.66 4.09 -5.29
C GLU A 21 8.33 3.33 -5.18
N GLU A 22 8.37 2.08 -4.76
CA GLU A 22 7.18 1.20 -4.70
C GLU A 22 6.27 1.49 -3.49
N PHE A 23 6.84 1.99 -2.40
CA PHE A 23 6.13 2.25 -1.16
C PHE A 23 6.29 3.72 -0.71
N PRO A 24 5.82 4.70 -1.51
CA PRO A 24 6.06 6.13 -1.27
C PRO A 24 5.44 6.64 0.04
N ASP A 25 4.40 5.96 0.53
CA ASP A 25 3.72 6.32 1.77
C ASP A 25 4.34 5.63 3.02
N HIS A 26 5.48 4.94 2.87
CA HIS A 26 6.19 4.27 3.95
C HIS A 26 7.45 5.04 4.33
N GLU A 27 7.82 5.02 5.61
CA GLU A 27 9.11 5.52 6.07
C GLU A 27 10.16 4.42 5.89
N ILE A 28 11.04 4.61 4.91
CA ILE A 28 12.11 3.67 4.59
C ILE A 28 13.45 4.30 4.93
N LYS A 29 14.30 3.58 5.67
CA LYS A 29 15.64 4.04 6.06
C LYS A 29 16.67 2.95 5.85
N ILE A 30 17.81 3.33 5.28
CA ILE A 30 19.02 2.51 5.21
C ILE A 30 19.94 2.83 6.40
N ASN A 31 20.66 1.82 6.91
CA ASN A 31 21.57 1.95 8.06
C ASN A 31 20.89 2.57 9.30
N ASP A 32 19.69 2.08 9.60
CA ASP A 32 18.87 2.59 10.70
C ASP A 32 19.31 2.03 12.06
N LYS A 33 18.90 2.70 13.14
CA LYS A 33 19.20 2.27 14.51
C LYS A 33 17.97 2.36 15.41
N ILE A 34 17.54 1.21 15.94
CA ILE A 34 16.42 1.12 16.89
C ILE A 34 16.97 0.64 18.25
N ILE A 35 16.49 1.22 19.35
CA ILE A 35 16.84 0.74 20.69
C ILE A 35 16.07 -0.56 20.96
N GLY A 36 16.79 -1.63 21.28
CA GLY A 36 16.18 -2.90 21.67
C GLY A 36 15.42 -2.81 22.99
N GLN A 37 14.23 -3.38 23.03
CA GLN A 37 13.38 -3.45 24.22
C GLN A 37 14.04 -4.26 25.34
N PHE A 38 14.70 -5.36 25.02
CA PHE A 38 15.36 -6.24 25.98
C PHE A 38 16.84 -5.89 26.12
N SER A 39 17.55 -5.72 25.01
CA SER A 39 18.99 -5.45 25.01
C SER A 39 19.35 -4.04 25.50
N LYS A 40 18.39 -3.09 25.45
CA LYS A 40 18.55 -1.68 25.83
C LYS A 40 19.65 -0.93 25.06
N VAL A 41 20.13 -1.48 23.95
CA VAL A 41 21.16 -0.86 23.11
C VAL A 41 20.64 -0.57 21.71
N LYS A 42 21.27 0.39 21.02
CA LYS A 42 20.96 0.68 19.61
C LYS A 42 21.40 -0.49 18.72
N ARG A 43 20.44 -1.15 18.09
CA ARG A 43 20.63 -2.23 17.13
C ARG A 43 20.69 -1.62 15.73
N GLN A 44 21.78 -1.87 15.01
CA GLN A 44 21.92 -1.44 13.61
C GLN A 44 21.09 -2.36 12.70
N ILE A 45 20.48 -1.75 11.69
CA ILE A 45 19.61 -2.39 10.70
C ILE A 45 20.06 -1.94 9.31
N ASP A 46 20.22 -2.88 8.38
CA ASP A 46 20.58 -2.52 7.01
C ASP A 46 19.48 -1.72 6.31
N ILE A 47 18.24 -2.22 6.29
CA ILE A 47 17.07 -1.46 5.81
C ILE A 47 15.87 -1.69 6.73
N SER A 48 15.21 -0.61 7.11
CA SER A 48 13.94 -0.65 7.85
C SER A 48 12.82 -0.02 7.01
N ILE A 49 11.64 -0.62 7.08
CA ILE A 49 10.44 -0.17 6.38
C ILE A 49 9.34 -0.03 7.43
N ARG A 50 8.79 1.18 7.58
CA ARG A 50 7.75 1.49 8.54
C ARG A 50 6.50 2.03 7.87
N LYS A 51 5.34 1.60 8.35
CA LYS A 51 4.08 2.30 8.12
C LYS A 51 3.42 2.53 9.45
N ASN A 52 3.32 3.80 9.83
CA ASN A 52 2.47 4.20 10.93
C ASN A 52 1.07 4.39 10.38
N VAL A 53 0.12 3.68 10.99
CA VAL A 53 -1.29 4.02 10.89
C VAL A 53 -1.81 4.26 12.31
N THR A 54 -2.82 5.11 12.46
CA THR A 54 -3.30 5.68 13.74
C THR A 54 -3.19 4.75 14.95
N ASN A 55 -3.63 3.49 14.81
CA ASN A 55 -3.70 2.53 15.90
C ASN A 55 -2.78 1.31 15.72
N TYR A 56 -1.94 1.29 14.68
CA TYR A 56 -1.02 0.18 14.42
C TYR A 56 0.20 0.64 13.61
N SER A 57 1.39 0.31 14.11
CA SER A 57 2.65 0.48 13.38
C SER A 57 3.15 -0.87 12.88
N VAL A 58 3.47 -0.94 11.60
CA VAL A 58 4.20 -2.07 11.03
C VAL A 58 5.66 -1.67 10.86
N LEU A 59 6.55 -2.51 11.39
CA LEU A 59 7.99 -2.44 11.23
C LEU A 59 8.48 -3.73 10.55
N GLY A 60 8.93 -3.58 9.31
CA GLY A 60 9.65 -4.60 8.56
C GLY A 60 11.15 -4.35 8.56
N ILE A 61 11.94 -5.41 8.73
CA ILE A 61 13.40 -5.32 8.74
C ILE A 61 14.01 -6.18 7.65
N ILE A 62 14.94 -5.62 6.90
CA ILE A 62 15.71 -6.35 5.89
C ILE A 62 17.16 -6.33 6.32
N GLU A 63 17.72 -7.53 6.45
CA GLU A 63 19.11 -7.77 6.82
C GLU A 63 19.86 -8.43 5.68
N CYS A 64 20.99 -7.82 5.37
CA CYS A 64 21.76 -8.10 4.20
C CYS A 64 23.08 -8.80 4.61
N LYS A 65 23.14 -10.12 4.42
CA LYS A 65 24.30 -10.98 4.78
C LYS A 65 25.16 -11.37 3.58
N TYR A 66 26.23 -10.60 3.36
CA TYR A 66 27.27 -10.93 2.38
C TYR A 66 28.39 -11.78 2.99
N TYR A 67 28.34 -13.09 2.79
CA TYR A 67 29.30 -14.04 3.35
C TYR A 67 29.99 -14.88 2.28
N ASN A 68 31.10 -15.51 2.66
CA ASN A 68 31.78 -16.49 1.79
C ASN A 68 31.17 -17.89 1.90
N ARG A 69 30.30 -18.12 2.87
CA ARG A 69 29.59 -19.38 3.12
C ARG A 69 28.09 -19.17 3.23
N LYS A 70 27.32 -20.26 3.14
CA LYS A 70 25.87 -20.24 3.36
C LYS A 70 25.54 -19.76 4.78
N VAL A 71 24.43 -19.05 4.91
CA VAL A 71 23.84 -18.66 6.19
C VAL A 71 23.33 -19.92 6.90
N ASP A 72 23.76 -20.09 8.15
CA ASP A 72 23.39 -21.22 9.00
C ASP A 72 22.23 -20.87 9.95
N VAL A 73 21.77 -21.87 10.70
CA VAL A 73 20.65 -21.73 11.63
C VAL A 73 20.92 -20.71 12.74
N LYS A 74 22.19 -20.55 13.17
CA LYS A 74 22.56 -19.61 14.24
C LYS A 74 22.30 -18.18 13.82
N ILE A 75 22.59 -17.83 12.58
CA ILE A 75 22.29 -16.49 12.05
C ILE A 75 20.78 -16.24 12.02
N VAL A 76 19.98 -17.24 11.65
CA VAL A 76 18.50 -17.13 11.64
C VAL A 76 17.97 -16.97 13.07
N ASP A 77 18.46 -17.74 14.05
CA ASP A 77 18.07 -17.60 15.45
C ASP A 77 18.45 -16.23 16.02
N CYS A 78 19.67 -15.76 15.75
CA CYS A 78 20.11 -14.42 16.12
C CYS A 78 19.21 -13.34 15.52
N PHE A 79 18.78 -13.51 14.26
CA PHE A 79 17.86 -12.58 13.62
C PHE A 79 16.47 -12.62 14.24
N ILE A 80 15.96 -13.80 14.60
CA ILE A 80 14.67 -13.93 15.31
C ILE A 80 14.70 -13.21 16.65
N GLY A 81 15.74 -13.42 17.46
CA GLY A 81 15.89 -12.71 18.73
C GLY A 81 16.06 -11.21 18.53
N PHE A 82 16.75 -10.79 17.48
CA PHE A 82 16.87 -9.39 17.10
C PHE A 82 15.52 -8.75 16.74
N LEU A 83 14.69 -9.42 15.92
CA LEU A 83 13.37 -8.91 15.54
C LEU A 83 12.45 -8.77 16.75
N ASP A 84 12.47 -9.73 17.67
CA ASP A 84 11.68 -9.66 18.90
C ASP A 84 12.18 -8.52 19.83
N ASP A 85 13.49 -8.34 19.93
CA ASP A 85 14.10 -7.26 20.71
C ASP A 85 13.66 -5.87 20.22
N ILE A 86 13.51 -5.65 18.92
CA ILE A 86 13.05 -4.36 18.36
C ILE A 86 11.56 -4.31 18.03
N LYS A 87 10.79 -5.37 18.39
CA LYS A 87 9.36 -5.51 18.07
C LYS A 87 9.01 -5.33 16.59
N ALA A 88 9.85 -5.90 15.72
CA ALA A 88 9.55 -5.96 14.30
C ALA A 88 8.46 -7.00 14.00
N ASN A 89 7.55 -6.68 13.07
CA ASN A 89 6.44 -7.54 12.68
C ASN A 89 6.88 -8.64 11.72
N PHE A 90 7.87 -8.36 10.88
CA PHE A 90 8.46 -9.33 9.95
C PHE A 90 9.92 -9.00 9.65
N GLY A 91 10.63 -10.00 9.13
CA GLY A 91 12.02 -9.86 8.74
C GLY A 91 12.32 -10.51 7.37
N ILE A 92 13.32 -9.99 6.69
CA ILE A 92 13.83 -10.56 5.44
C ILE A 92 15.34 -10.69 5.56
N ILE A 93 15.89 -11.88 5.34
CA ILE A 93 17.34 -12.07 5.21
C ILE A 93 17.68 -12.25 3.74
N ILE A 94 18.59 -11.42 3.23
CA ILE A 94 19.11 -11.54 1.86
C ILE A 94 20.59 -11.90 1.92
N THR A 95 21.03 -12.88 1.14
CA THR A 95 22.43 -13.31 1.11
C THR A 95 22.93 -13.62 -0.31
N ASN A 96 24.24 -13.60 -0.52
CA ASN A 96 24.88 -13.91 -1.80
C ASN A 96 25.16 -15.41 -2.03
N LYS A 97 25.23 -16.24 -0.97
CA LYS A 97 25.61 -17.66 -1.06
C LYS A 97 24.47 -18.65 -0.82
N GLY A 98 23.40 -18.20 -0.19
CA GLY A 98 22.23 -19.01 0.17
C GLY A 98 22.25 -19.51 1.61
N PHE A 99 21.36 -20.47 1.89
CA PHE A 99 21.04 -20.93 3.23
C PHE A 99 21.26 -22.44 3.38
N THR A 100 21.66 -22.87 4.56
CA THR A 100 21.63 -24.31 4.94
C THR A 100 20.18 -24.80 5.07
N GLN A 101 19.95 -26.11 4.99
CA GLN A 101 18.59 -26.66 5.15
C GLN A 101 18.02 -26.38 6.54
N ALA A 102 18.84 -26.49 7.59
CA ALA A 102 18.43 -26.15 8.95
C ALA A 102 18.01 -24.68 9.09
N ALA A 103 18.73 -23.75 8.44
CA ALA A 103 18.35 -22.33 8.40
C ALA A 103 17.00 -22.10 7.71
N LYS A 104 16.73 -22.79 6.60
CA LYS A 104 15.45 -22.72 5.89
C LYS A 104 14.30 -23.21 6.78
N ASN A 105 14.41 -24.43 7.31
CA ASN A 105 13.41 -25.01 8.22
C ASN A 105 13.14 -24.10 9.41
N ARG A 106 14.19 -23.46 9.96
CA ARG A 106 14.04 -22.57 11.11
C ARG A 106 13.26 -21.29 10.80
N ALA A 107 13.42 -20.75 9.60
CA ALA A 107 12.76 -19.53 9.16
C ALA A 107 11.24 -19.71 8.95
N GLU A 108 10.78 -20.92 8.63
CA GLU A 108 9.35 -21.22 8.41
C GLU A 108 8.47 -20.99 9.65
N VAL A 109 9.04 -21.06 10.85
CA VAL A 109 8.31 -20.95 12.12
C VAL A 109 7.97 -19.49 12.49
N LYS A 110 8.52 -18.49 11.79
CA LYS A 110 8.31 -17.05 12.06
C LYS A 110 8.02 -16.31 10.75
N SER A 111 7.52 -15.07 10.84
CA SER A 111 7.34 -14.14 9.71
C SER A 111 8.68 -13.69 9.10
N ILE A 112 9.52 -14.63 8.69
CA ILE A 112 10.84 -14.41 8.11
C ILE A 112 10.87 -14.95 6.67
N LYS A 113 11.36 -14.14 5.75
CA LYS A 113 11.62 -14.55 4.37
C LYS A 113 13.12 -14.64 4.12
N LEU A 114 13.52 -15.63 3.33
CA LEU A 114 14.90 -15.91 3.00
C LEU A 114 15.10 -15.74 1.50
N HIS A 115 16.04 -14.89 1.10
CA HIS A 115 16.31 -14.59 -0.31
C HIS A 115 17.79 -14.70 -0.65
N ILE A 116 18.05 -15.10 -1.88
CA ILE A 116 19.41 -15.23 -2.40
C ILE A 116 19.60 -14.19 -3.51
N HIS A 117 20.38 -13.14 -3.24
CA HIS A 117 20.56 -11.97 -4.10
C HIS A 117 20.78 -12.32 -5.58
N LYS A 118 21.64 -13.28 -5.89
CA LYS A 118 21.99 -13.65 -7.27
C LYS A 118 20.85 -14.33 -8.05
N PHE A 119 19.84 -14.84 -7.35
CA PHE A 119 18.73 -15.58 -7.94
C PHE A 119 17.40 -14.83 -7.80
N GLU A 120 17.35 -13.81 -6.95
CA GLU A 120 16.11 -13.13 -6.64
C GLU A 120 15.92 -11.87 -7.48
N ASN A 121 14.78 -11.80 -8.16
CA ASN A 121 14.33 -10.55 -8.77
C ASN A 121 13.82 -9.62 -7.65
N ILE A 122 14.21 -8.35 -7.69
CA ILE A 122 13.75 -7.32 -6.76
C ILE A 122 12.20 -7.26 -6.69
N GLU A 123 11.51 -7.57 -7.78
CA GLU A 123 10.04 -7.70 -7.77
C GLU A 123 9.51 -8.71 -6.75
N ASN A 124 10.21 -9.82 -6.51
CA ASN A 124 9.80 -10.80 -5.52
C ASN A 124 10.02 -10.31 -4.10
N LEU A 125 11.11 -9.57 -3.87
CA LEU A 125 11.39 -8.91 -2.59
C LEU A 125 10.29 -7.90 -2.24
N ILE A 126 9.87 -7.08 -3.22
CA ILE A 126 8.74 -6.15 -3.09
C ILE A 126 7.44 -6.89 -2.73
N LYS A 127 7.19 -8.05 -3.33
CA LYS A 127 5.97 -8.85 -3.04
C LYS A 127 5.93 -9.32 -1.59
N ASP A 128 7.06 -9.71 -1.01
CA ASP A 128 7.10 -10.17 0.38
C ASP A 128 6.84 -9.06 1.39
N VAL A 129 7.46 -7.89 1.20
CA VAL A 129 7.18 -6.70 2.01
C VAL A 129 5.68 -6.39 1.95
N ASP A 130 5.14 -6.25 0.74
CA ASP A 130 3.74 -5.93 0.53
C ASP A 130 2.78 -6.97 1.10
N TYR A 131 3.12 -8.26 1.00
CA TYR A 131 2.35 -9.33 1.63
C TYR A 131 2.20 -9.05 3.13
N TYR A 132 3.28 -8.78 3.85
CA TYR A 132 3.19 -8.54 5.30
C TYR A 132 2.43 -7.26 5.66
N PHE A 133 2.54 -6.19 4.86
CA PHE A 133 1.72 -5.00 5.05
C PHE A 133 0.23 -5.23 4.73
N ASN A 134 -0.07 -6.11 3.77
CA ASN A 134 -1.45 -6.41 3.34
C ASN A 134 -2.10 -7.59 4.05
N GLN A 135 -1.37 -8.41 4.84
CA GLN A 135 -1.97 -9.50 5.63
C GLN A 135 -3.07 -9.00 6.58
N ARG A 136 -2.98 -7.75 7.06
CA ARG A 136 -4.05 -7.10 7.82
C ARG A 136 -5.36 -6.99 7.03
N ILE A 137 -5.29 -6.77 5.71
CA ILE A 137 -6.49 -6.63 4.86
C ILE A 137 -7.33 -7.90 4.89
N LYS A 138 -6.70 -9.08 4.96
CA LYS A 138 -7.43 -10.36 5.04
C LYS A 138 -8.25 -10.49 6.32
N ASN A 139 -7.79 -9.89 7.40
CA ASN A 139 -8.43 -9.95 8.71
C ASN A 139 -9.27 -8.70 9.00
N LEU A 140 -9.52 -7.83 8.02
CA LEU A 140 -10.46 -6.71 8.19
C LEU A 140 -11.88 -7.24 8.30
N GLU A 141 -12.55 -6.84 9.37
CA GLU A 141 -13.98 -7.04 9.59
C GLU A 141 -14.72 -5.74 9.28
N LEU A 142 -15.96 -5.84 8.80
CA LEU A 142 -16.81 -4.66 8.62
C LEU A 142 -17.33 -4.18 9.99
N ASN A 143 -16.55 -3.33 10.64
CA ASN A 143 -16.96 -2.55 11.81
C ASN A 143 -16.59 -1.06 11.60
N GLU A 144 -17.19 -0.17 12.38
CA GLU A 144 -16.97 1.27 12.26
C GLU A 144 -15.49 1.63 12.39
N GLN A 145 -14.81 1.11 13.41
CA GLN A 145 -13.41 1.39 13.67
C GLN A 145 -12.50 1.01 12.49
N ASP A 146 -12.66 -0.19 11.93
CA ASP A 146 -11.87 -0.67 10.80
C ASP A 146 -12.23 0.08 9.51
N PHE A 147 -13.49 0.43 9.30
CA PHE A 147 -13.91 1.26 8.16
C PHE A 147 -13.22 2.62 8.18
N TYR A 148 -13.34 3.38 9.27
CA TYR A 148 -12.70 4.69 9.40
C TYR A 148 -11.18 4.59 9.30
N GLN A 149 -10.59 3.55 9.91
CA GLN A 149 -9.15 3.31 9.83
C GLN A 149 -8.68 3.03 8.40
N ARG A 150 -9.40 2.22 7.63
CA ARG A 150 -9.06 1.94 6.23
C ARG A 150 -9.24 3.15 5.33
N VAL A 151 -10.33 3.89 5.50
CA VAL A 151 -10.56 5.13 4.77
C VAL A 151 -9.40 6.13 5.00
N LYS A 152 -8.89 6.22 6.24
CA LYS A 152 -7.69 7.03 6.56
C LYS A 152 -6.42 6.57 5.87
N GLU A 153 -6.25 5.26 5.70
CA GLU A 153 -5.09 4.69 5.01
C GLU A 153 -5.13 4.95 3.50
N TYR A 154 -6.31 5.18 2.91
CA TYR A 154 -6.43 5.45 1.48
C TYR A 154 -5.93 6.85 1.10
N SER A 155 -6.21 7.86 1.94
CA SER A 155 -5.88 9.25 1.64
C SER A 155 -5.86 10.16 2.86
N ASN A 156 -4.92 11.09 2.90
CA ASN A 156 -4.90 12.18 3.89
C ASN A 156 -5.96 13.27 3.61
N TYR A 157 -6.64 13.21 2.46
CA TYR A 157 -7.65 14.18 2.07
C TYR A 157 -9.08 13.74 2.44
N ILE A 158 -9.27 12.74 3.29
CA ILE A 158 -10.62 12.37 3.74
C ILE A 158 -11.18 13.45 4.67
N ASP A 159 -12.43 13.82 4.44
CA ASP A 159 -13.23 14.69 5.29
C ASP A 159 -14.00 13.86 6.32
N PHE A 160 -13.32 13.49 7.41
CA PHE A 160 -13.86 12.61 8.45
C PHE A 160 -15.11 13.15 9.15
N GLU A 161 -15.35 14.46 9.12
CA GLU A 161 -16.58 15.05 9.65
C GLU A 161 -17.81 14.70 8.81
N LYS A 162 -17.60 14.29 7.55
CA LYS A 162 -18.66 13.95 6.58
C LYS A 162 -18.65 12.49 6.15
N VAL A 163 -17.69 11.69 6.61
CA VAL A 163 -17.71 10.24 6.44
C VAL A 163 -18.81 9.67 7.32
N ASP A 164 -19.62 8.76 6.79
CA ASP A 164 -20.73 8.13 7.50
C ASP A 164 -20.64 6.62 7.31
N PHE A 165 -20.35 5.89 8.39
CA PHE A 165 -20.25 4.43 8.34
C PHE A 165 -21.60 3.78 8.09
N GLU A 166 -22.67 4.19 8.76
CA GLU A 166 -23.99 3.58 8.63
C GLU A 166 -24.52 3.73 7.20
N LYS A 167 -24.37 4.92 6.62
CA LYS A 167 -24.77 5.19 5.23
C LYS A 167 -23.74 4.75 4.19
N LYS A 168 -22.57 4.26 4.62
CA LYS A 168 -21.45 3.87 3.76
C LYS A 168 -21.09 4.99 2.78
N VAL A 169 -20.81 6.18 3.34
CA VAL A 169 -20.44 7.40 2.62
C VAL A 169 -18.99 7.78 2.93
N ILE A 170 -18.19 8.04 1.89
CA ILE A 170 -16.83 8.57 2.00
C ILE A 170 -16.76 9.92 1.31
N VAL A 171 -16.25 10.93 2.00
CA VAL A 171 -16.13 12.30 1.47
C VAL A 171 -14.67 12.74 1.46
N PHE A 172 -14.23 13.31 0.34
CA PHE A 172 -12.92 13.94 0.20
C PHE A 172 -12.99 15.46 0.42
N LYS A 173 -11.92 16.02 0.97
CA LYS A 173 -11.68 17.45 1.16
C LYS A 173 -11.35 18.13 -0.16
N ASN A 174 -11.57 19.45 -0.19
CA ASN A 174 -11.09 20.32 -1.26
C ASN A 174 -9.57 20.19 -1.45
N GLY A 175 -9.13 20.31 -2.70
CA GLY A 175 -7.71 20.22 -3.07
C GLY A 175 -7.18 18.80 -3.33
N PHE A 176 -7.98 17.75 -3.07
CA PHE A 176 -7.59 16.38 -3.42
C PHE A 176 -7.55 16.16 -4.94
N THR A 177 -8.63 16.56 -5.63
CA THR A 177 -8.81 16.37 -7.06
C THR A 177 -8.87 17.72 -7.78
N ASN A 178 -7.82 18.03 -8.55
CA ASN A 178 -7.68 19.34 -9.20
C ASN A 178 -8.40 19.45 -10.54
N THR A 179 -8.87 18.33 -11.11
CA THR A 179 -9.62 18.31 -12.36
C THR A 179 -10.78 17.32 -12.27
N GLU A 180 -11.81 17.57 -13.07
CA GLU A 180 -12.94 16.67 -13.29
C GLU A 180 -12.51 15.23 -13.63
N TYR A 181 -11.53 15.06 -14.52
CA TYR A 181 -11.00 13.74 -14.85
C TYR A 181 -10.38 13.02 -13.63
N TYR A 182 -9.62 13.75 -12.81
CA TYR A 182 -9.03 13.18 -11.59
C TYR A 182 -10.10 12.83 -10.56
N ALA A 183 -11.20 13.61 -10.46
CA ALA A 183 -12.35 13.25 -9.64
C ALA A 183 -12.91 11.89 -10.04
N TRP A 184 -13.23 11.69 -11.32
CA TRP A 184 -13.76 10.41 -11.83
C TRP A 184 -12.83 9.23 -11.56
N LYS A 185 -11.53 9.44 -11.82
CA LYS A 185 -10.51 8.43 -11.56
C LYS A 185 -10.49 8.04 -10.09
N LYS A 186 -10.56 9.03 -9.18
CA LYS A 186 -10.54 8.78 -7.73
C LYS A 186 -11.80 8.10 -7.26
N LEU A 187 -12.98 8.52 -7.68
CA LEU A 187 -14.23 7.84 -7.37
C LEU A 187 -14.13 6.34 -7.69
N MET A 188 -13.72 5.97 -8.91
CA MET A 188 -13.56 4.57 -9.32
C MET A 188 -12.49 3.81 -8.51
N GLN A 189 -11.34 4.43 -8.24
CA GLN A 189 -10.26 3.80 -7.47
C GLN A 189 -10.67 3.52 -6.03
N GLU A 190 -11.38 4.45 -5.40
CA GLU A 190 -11.78 4.33 -4.01
C GLU A 190 -12.94 3.35 -3.84
N THR A 191 -13.90 3.33 -4.79
CA THR A 191 -14.93 2.30 -4.85
C THR A 191 -14.29 0.91 -4.92
N SER A 192 -13.26 0.74 -5.75
CA SER A 192 -12.53 -0.52 -5.88
C SER A 192 -11.83 -0.95 -4.58
N ARG A 193 -11.29 0.00 -3.81
CA ARG A 193 -10.63 -0.28 -2.52
C ARG A 193 -11.62 -0.72 -1.46
N VAL A 194 -12.75 -0.02 -1.36
CA VAL A 194 -13.81 -0.31 -0.38
C VAL A 194 -14.34 -1.73 -0.60
N PHE A 195 -14.77 -2.05 -1.82
CA PHE A 195 -15.34 -3.37 -2.11
C PHE A 195 -14.34 -4.52 -1.96
N ARG A 196 -13.05 -4.28 -2.20
CA ARG A 196 -12.00 -5.26 -1.89
C ARG A 196 -11.88 -5.48 -0.38
N ASP A 197 -11.86 -4.40 0.40
CA ASP A 197 -11.53 -4.49 1.83
C ASP A 197 -12.68 -5.04 2.66
N PHE A 198 -13.90 -4.63 2.31
CA PHE A 198 -15.14 -4.96 3.00
C PHE A 198 -16.11 -5.63 2.02
N PRO A 199 -15.93 -6.95 1.76
CA PRO A 199 -16.81 -7.70 0.86
C PRO A 199 -18.27 -7.74 1.32
N GLU A 200 -18.53 -7.39 2.58
CA GLU A 200 -19.86 -7.26 3.17
C GLU A 200 -20.58 -5.96 2.76
N ILE A 201 -19.87 -4.98 2.19
CA ILE A 201 -20.47 -3.74 1.70
C ILE A 201 -21.08 -3.98 0.31
N GLU A 202 -22.41 -3.94 0.23
CA GLU A 202 -23.14 -4.11 -1.03
C GLU A 202 -23.26 -2.80 -1.82
N ARG A 203 -23.13 -1.64 -1.16
CA ARG A 203 -23.25 -0.31 -1.77
C ARG A 203 -22.39 0.71 -1.05
N ILE A 204 -21.74 1.60 -1.80
CA ILE A 204 -20.92 2.70 -1.28
C ILE A 204 -21.22 3.98 -2.05
N GLU A 205 -21.27 5.10 -1.33
CA GLU A 205 -21.24 6.44 -1.92
C GLU A 205 -19.90 7.12 -1.67
N ILE A 206 -19.29 7.66 -2.72
CA ILE A 206 -18.04 8.39 -2.65
C ILE A 206 -18.23 9.77 -3.26
N ILE A 207 -17.75 10.78 -2.55
CA ILE A 207 -17.94 12.19 -2.88
C ILE A 207 -16.59 12.89 -2.93
N THR A 208 -16.29 13.60 -4.01
CA THR A 208 -15.07 14.40 -4.11
C THR A 208 -15.31 15.74 -4.82
N PRO A 209 -14.86 16.86 -4.24
CA PRO A 209 -14.89 18.15 -4.89
C PRO A 209 -13.74 18.27 -5.92
N ALA A 210 -14.03 18.87 -7.08
CA ALA A 210 -13.01 19.17 -8.07
C ALA A 210 -13.40 20.33 -8.98
N LYS A 211 -12.40 20.86 -9.70
CA LYS A 211 -12.61 21.91 -10.71
C LYS A 211 -12.96 21.32 -12.06
N ARG A 212 -14.00 21.87 -12.69
CA ARG A 212 -14.33 21.64 -14.10
C ARG A 212 -13.87 22.83 -14.92
N LYS A 213 -13.08 22.59 -15.97
CA LYS A 213 -12.65 23.62 -16.92
C LYS A 213 -13.24 23.33 -18.29
N PHE A 214 -13.97 24.28 -18.85
CA PHE A 214 -14.54 24.19 -20.19
C PHE A 214 -14.47 25.54 -20.91
N PHE A 215 -14.68 25.51 -22.23
CA PHE A 215 -14.66 26.71 -23.07
C PHE A 215 -16.07 27.04 -23.52
N GLU A 216 -16.54 28.25 -23.22
CA GLU A 216 -17.87 28.71 -23.59
C GLU A 216 -17.81 30.22 -23.84
N LYS A 217 -18.57 30.74 -24.82
CA LYS A 217 -18.66 32.18 -25.12
C LYS A 217 -17.28 32.86 -25.24
N ASN A 218 -16.36 32.20 -25.95
CA ASN A 218 -14.99 32.66 -26.20
C ASN A 218 -14.12 32.87 -24.94
N LYS A 219 -14.47 32.26 -23.81
CA LYS A 219 -13.65 32.29 -22.58
C LYS A 219 -13.56 30.91 -21.92
N TYR A 220 -12.46 30.68 -21.20
CA TYR A 220 -12.37 29.53 -20.30
C TYR A 220 -13.15 29.83 -19.02
N ILE A 221 -14.05 28.92 -18.67
CA ILE A 221 -14.82 28.94 -17.43
C ILE A 221 -14.27 27.84 -16.51
N ILE A 222 -14.13 28.17 -15.23
CA ILE A 222 -13.74 27.22 -14.18
C ILE A 222 -14.87 27.20 -13.15
N GLU A 223 -15.43 26.02 -12.92
CA GLU A 223 -16.47 25.78 -11.90
C GLU A 223 -15.91 24.86 -10.82
N ASP A 224 -16.14 25.21 -9.55
CA ASP A 224 -16.02 24.26 -8.46
C ASP A 224 -17.27 23.38 -8.45
N ARG A 225 -17.07 22.06 -8.49
CA ARG A 225 -18.17 21.07 -8.50
C ARG A 225 -17.94 19.97 -7.47
N VAL A 226 -19.03 19.41 -6.96
CA VAL A 226 -19.00 18.13 -6.24
C VAL A 226 -19.31 17.01 -7.22
N TYR A 227 -18.48 15.97 -7.24
CA TYR A 227 -18.74 14.73 -7.97
C TYR A 227 -19.12 13.64 -6.99
N LYS A 228 -20.18 12.90 -7.29
CA LYS A 228 -20.70 11.82 -6.43
C LYS A 228 -20.81 10.54 -7.25
N SER A 229 -20.43 9.41 -6.67
CA SER A 229 -20.70 8.09 -7.22
C SER A 229 -21.30 7.21 -6.13
N ASN A 230 -22.52 6.74 -6.37
CA ASN A 230 -23.25 5.84 -5.48
C ASN A 230 -23.55 4.57 -6.27
N ILE A 231 -22.93 3.46 -5.90
CA ILE A 231 -22.85 2.28 -6.75
C ILE A 231 -22.95 1.00 -5.93
N GLU A 232 -23.66 0.01 -6.49
CA GLU A 232 -23.77 -1.33 -5.94
C GLU A 232 -22.59 -2.21 -6.37
N LEU A 233 -22.17 -3.13 -5.49
CA LEU A 233 -21.08 -4.07 -5.73
C LEU A 233 -21.29 -4.85 -7.02
N ASN A 234 -22.46 -5.47 -7.20
CA ASN A 234 -22.77 -6.29 -8.37
C ASN A 234 -22.65 -5.49 -9.68
N GLU A 235 -23.17 -4.26 -9.72
CA GLU A 235 -23.06 -3.40 -10.89
C GLU A 235 -21.61 -3.02 -11.20
N PHE A 236 -20.83 -2.76 -10.16
CA PHE A 236 -19.44 -2.38 -10.30
C PHE A 236 -18.57 -3.57 -10.73
N GLU A 237 -18.80 -4.77 -10.20
CA GLU A 237 -18.13 -6.01 -10.61
C GLU A 237 -18.39 -6.32 -12.09
N ILE A 238 -19.64 -6.17 -12.55
CA ILE A 238 -19.99 -6.31 -13.96
C ILE A 238 -19.24 -5.29 -14.82
N PHE A 239 -19.18 -4.03 -14.38
CA PHE A 239 -18.47 -2.98 -15.10
C PHE A 239 -16.96 -3.22 -15.16
N MET A 240 -16.35 -3.62 -14.04
CA MET A 240 -14.92 -3.86 -13.90
C MET A 240 -14.46 -5.21 -14.46
N LYS A 241 -15.40 -6.16 -14.63
CA LYS A 241 -15.17 -7.57 -15.00
C LYS A 241 -14.23 -8.26 -14.03
N VAL A 242 -14.52 -8.12 -12.73
CA VAL A 242 -13.70 -8.62 -11.62
C VAL A 242 -14.61 -8.97 -10.44
N ASN A 243 -14.24 -10.01 -9.68
CA ASN A 243 -14.80 -10.31 -8.37
C ASN A 243 -13.91 -9.69 -7.28
N PHE A 244 -14.41 -8.75 -6.49
CA PHE A 244 -13.63 -8.03 -5.48
C PHE A 244 -13.29 -8.90 -4.26
N SER A 245 -14.13 -9.88 -3.93
CA SER A 245 -13.84 -10.85 -2.87
C SER A 245 -12.62 -11.70 -3.20
N GLU A 246 -12.43 -12.07 -4.47
CA GLU A 246 -11.21 -12.75 -4.92
C GLU A 246 -9.96 -11.85 -4.80
N LEU A 247 -10.11 -10.53 -5.03
CA LEU A 247 -9.01 -9.58 -4.88
C LEU A 247 -8.54 -9.43 -3.42
N LYS A 248 -9.43 -9.60 -2.44
CA LYS A 248 -9.08 -9.59 -1.00
C LYS A 248 -8.11 -10.72 -0.65
N ASN A 249 -8.29 -11.88 -1.30
CA ASN A 249 -7.58 -13.11 -0.95
C ASN A 249 -6.14 -13.18 -1.48
N ASP A 250 -5.85 -12.51 -2.60
CA ASP A 250 -4.52 -12.49 -3.20
C ASP A 250 -4.07 -11.08 -3.61
N VAL A 251 -3.08 -10.59 -2.88
CA VAL A 251 -2.39 -9.33 -3.10
C VAL A 251 -1.79 -9.21 -4.51
N LYS A 252 -1.35 -10.31 -5.13
CA LYS A 252 -0.85 -10.31 -6.52
C LYS A 252 -1.97 -10.02 -7.50
N ILE A 253 -3.16 -10.57 -7.27
CA ILE A 253 -4.34 -10.31 -8.10
C ILE A 253 -4.77 -8.86 -7.93
N TRP A 254 -4.79 -8.34 -6.70
CA TRP A 254 -5.06 -6.92 -6.44
C TRP A 254 -4.08 -5.98 -7.14
N ARG A 255 -2.77 -6.25 -7.07
CA ARG A 255 -1.76 -5.46 -7.80
C ARG A 255 -1.95 -5.52 -9.30
N LYS A 256 -2.19 -6.73 -9.83
CA LYS A 256 -2.48 -6.90 -11.25
C LYS A 256 -3.71 -6.08 -11.64
N PHE A 257 -4.74 -6.04 -10.80
CA PHE A 257 -5.92 -5.21 -10.97
C PHE A 257 -5.59 -3.72 -10.98
N LEU A 258 -4.84 -3.21 -9.98
CA LEU A 258 -4.40 -1.80 -9.93
C LEU A 258 -3.56 -1.40 -11.14
N ASN A 259 -2.71 -2.30 -11.59
CA ASN A 259 -1.84 -2.11 -12.75
C ASN A 259 -2.54 -2.41 -14.08
N ARG A 260 -3.81 -2.85 -14.08
CA ARG A 260 -4.56 -2.97 -15.34
C ARG A 260 -4.66 -1.59 -15.97
N THR A 261 -4.47 -1.56 -17.28
CA THR A 261 -4.62 -0.36 -18.10
C THR A 261 -5.96 0.34 -17.83
N ASN A 262 -7.05 -0.38 -17.55
CA ASN A 262 -8.39 0.17 -17.34
C ASN A 262 -8.48 1.26 -16.25
N LEU A 263 -7.85 1.08 -15.07
CA LEU A 263 -7.89 2.09 -13.99
C LEU A 263 -7.09 3.37 -14.30
N ASN A 264 -6.26 3.33 -15.35
CA ASN A 264 -5.49 4.46 -15.86
C ASN A 264 -5.89 4.83 -17.30
N ASN A 265 -6.85 4.11 -17.89
CA ASN A 265 -7.29 4.30 -19.26
C ASN A 265 -8.35 5.40 -19.28
N LYS A 266 -8.04 6.48 -19.99
CA LYS A 266 -8.90 7.66 -20.06
C LYS A 266 -10.32 7.34 -20.53
N ASN A 267 -10.47 6.50 -21.56
CA ASN A 267 -11.78 6.14 -22.12
C ASN A 267 -12.59 5.31 -21.14
N PHE A 268 -11.94 4.42 -20.38
CA PHE A 268 -12.59 3.60 -19.36
C PHE A 268 -13.04 4.43 -18.15
N ILE A 269 -12.23 5.39 -17.71
CA ILE A 269 -12.61 6.35 -16.65
C ILE A 269 -13.79 7.22 -17.12
N GLN A 270 -13.80 7.64 -18.39
CA GLN A 270 -14.91 8.40 -18.96
C GLN A 270 -16.20 7.58 -19.07
N SER A 271 -16.12 6.29 -19.42
CA SER A 271 -17.30 5.42 -19.46
C SER A 271 -17.84 5.16 -18.05
N PHE A 272 -16.97 4.98 -17.05
CA PHE A 272 -17.35 4.94 -15.64
C PHE A 272 -18.09 6.21 -15.24
N ALA A 273 -17.49 7.38 -15.51
CA ALA A 273 -18.07 8.67 -15.15
C ALA A 273 -19.46 8.88 -15.77
N LYS A 274 -19.61 8.56 -17.06
CA LYS A 274 -20.88 8.70 -17.77
C LYS A 274 -22.00 7.85 -17.16
N LYS A 275 -21.66 6.67 -16.61
CA LYS A 275 -22.65 5.73 -16.10
C LYS A 275 -22.94 5.91 -14.61
N TYR A 276 -21.94 6.27 -13.81
CA TYR A 276 -22.00 6.17 -12.35
C TYR A 276 -21.63 7.44 -11.59
N VAL A 277 -21.35 8.55 -12.28
CA VAL A 277 -20.95 9.80 -11.63
C VAL A 277 -21.96 10.91 -11.95
N THR A 278 -22.51 11.51 -10.90
CA THR A 278 -23.26 12.76 -10.98
C THR A 278 -22.38 13.92 -10.52
N SER A 279 -22.74 15.14 -10.93
CA SER A 279 -22.04 16.33 -10.45
C SER A 279 -22.95 17.54 -10.29
N GLU A 280 -22.71 18.31 -9.24
CA GLU A 280 -23.44 19.52 -8.87
C GLU A 280 -22.45 20.68 -8.73
N ILE A 281 -22.89 21.90 -9.00
CA ILE A 281 -22.07 23.10 -8.77
C ILE A 281 -21.95 23.30 -7.25
N LEU A 282 -20.72 23.53 -6.76
CA LEU A 282 -20.50 23.98 -5.39
C LEU A 282 -20.99 25.41 -5.26
N ILE A 283 -22.19 25.58 -4.70
CA ILE A 283 -22.66 26.89 -4.28
C ILE A 283 -22.05 27.14 -2.90
N ASN A 284 -21.05 28.02 -2.84
CA ASN A 284 -20.54 28.50 -1.56
C ASN A 284 -21.66 29.36 -0.93
N ASN A 285 -22.32 28.83 0.11
CA ASN A 285 -23.07 29.64 1.06
C ASN A 285 -22.11 30.32 2.03
#